data_AF-A0A1C7P623-F1
#
_entry.id   AF-A0A1C7P623-F1
#
_cell.length_a   1.000
_cell.length_b   1.000
_cell.length_c   1.000
_cell.angle_alpha   90.00
_cell.angle_beta   90.00
_cell.angle_gamma   90.00
#
_symmetry.space_group_name_H-M   'P 1'
#
loop_
_entity.id
_entity.type
_entity.pdbx_description
1 polymer ?
#
loop_
_entity_poly.entity_id
_entity_poly.type
_entity_poly.pdbx_seq_one_letter_code
_entity_poly.pdbx_strand_id
1 'polypeptide(L)'
;MSHGQPLARPYANVDHWRVYGDTDSGSDFEAFDILDRIEAVLTSRRYDFINISLGPDYSIDDDDVSPWTARLDQILAAGETVATIACGNNGERDRGNGLHRIQPPSDGVNMLAVGASDGFGSDWKRAPYSAFGPGRSPGYVKPDFLAFGGSHGTPFLALSSVSPHAASGTMGTSFAAPVAMRSGAGVRAQFSEPLWAPAVKALLVHHANGDEADRLETGWGFLSHGLGDLVLCDDYEAHIVYQRQMPTTGAVRLYLPVPDGLSGMVEIKATFCFYCEVDPEDAINYTRAGLDIQFRPDTTTLPAPYYKGSKLITPSVPAADGFFSAKNFYATEHMQRDDAQKWETTLSRSKNKRASSLSQPAFDVSYVAREHGHGGRRSANMKFALALTIRNRSAKDLYDRVIVSSGNRLQAMRPRAGVQVPVRLPK
;
A
#
# COMPACT_ATOMS: atom_id res chain seq x y z
N MET A 1 12.87 10.94 27.38
CA MET A 1 11.59 11.08 28.11
C MET A 1 11.92 11.52 29.53
N SER A 2 11.33 12.59 30.04
CA SER A 2 11.51 12.98 31.44
C SER A 2 10.75 12.02 32.36
N HIS A 3 11.31 11.70 33.52
CA HIS A 3 10.61 10.93 34.55
C HIS A 3 9.28 11.60 34.89
N GLY A 4 8.18 10.84 34.85
CA GLY A 4 6.86 11.28 35.31
C GLY A 4 5.87 11.74 34.24
N GLN A 5 6.20 11.70 32.94
CA GLN A 5 5.16 11.87 31.91
C GLN A 5 4.29 10.60 31.78
N PRO A 6 2.95 10.74 31.71
CA PRO A 6 2.07 9.60 31.48
C PRO A 6 2.38 8.96 30.13
N LEU A 7 2.38 7.63 30.08
CA LEU A 7 2.58 6.88 28.84
C LEU A 7 1.48 7.23 27.84
N ALA A 8 1.86 7.35 26.56
CA ALA A 8 0.90 7.59 25.50
C ALA A 8 -0.10 6.43 25.42
N ARG A 9 -1.39 6.76 25.29
CA ARG A 9 -2.44 5.76 25.11
C ARG A 9 -2.24 5.03 23.76
N PRO A 10 -2.30 3.69 23.72
CA PRO A 10 -2.31 2.95 22.47
C PRO A 10 -3.47 3.35 21.56
N TYR A 11 -3.26 3.27 20.24
CA TYR A 11 -4.29 3.62 19.25
C TYR A 11 -5.44 2.62 19.14
N ALA A 12 -5.23 1.39 19.61
CA ALA A 12 -6.18 0.29 19.52
C ALA A 12 -6.06 -0.63 20.73
N ASN A 13 -7.11 -1.43 20.95
CA ASN A 13 -7.04 -2.60 21.81
C ASN A 13 -6.22 -3.69 21.09
N VAL A 14 -5.57 -4.56 21.86
CA VAL A 14 -4.68 -5.60 21.33
C VAL A 14 -5.11 -6.95 21.89
N ASP A 15 -5.30 -7.92 20.99
CA ASP A 15 -5.41 -9.32 21.33
C ASP A 15 -4.14 -10.05 20.86
N HIS A 16 -3.58 -10.91 21.71
CA HIS A 16 -2.41 -11.70 21.39
C HIS A 16 -2.79 -13.18 21.36
N TRP A 17 -2.57 -13.83 20.21
CA TRP A 17 -2.88 -15.24 20.00
C TRP A 17 -1.60 -16.05 19.90
N ARG A 18 -1.42 -17.00 20.81
CA ARG A 18 -0.32 -17.97 20.73
C ARG A 18 -0.68 -19.02 19.69
N VAL A 19 -0.04 -18.95 18.53
CA VAL A 19 -0.19 -19.94 17.44
C VAL A 19 1.03 -20.86 17.29
N TYR A 20 2.15 -20.50 17.91
CA TYR A 20 3.41 -21.24 17.94
C TYR A 20 3.75 -21.71 19.37
N GLY A 21 4.22 -22.95 19.52
CA GLY A 21 4.61 -23.56 20.78
C GLY A 21 5.72 -24.61 20.65
N ASP A 22 6.10 -25.19 21.79
CA ASP A 22 7.29 -26.05 21.89
C ASP A 22 7.18 -27.32 21.03
N THR A 23 5.96 -27.80 20.79
CA THR A 23 5.66 -28.94 19.90
C THR A 23 5.81 -28.62 18.42
N ASP A 24 5.82 -27.33 18.06
CA ASP A 24 5.90 -26.87 16.66
C ASP A 24 7.35 -26.66 16.21
N SER A 25 8.32 -26.79 17.13
CA SER A 25 9.76 -26.71 16.84
C SER A 25 10.30 -27.85 15.96
N GLY A 26 9.50 -28.91 15.77
CA GLY A 26 9.78 -30.02 14.85
C GLY A 26 8.65 -30.29 13.86
N SER A 27 7.72 -29.35 13.65
CA SER A 27 6.59 -29.54 12.72
C SER A 27 7.01 -29.37 11.25
N ASP A 28 6.16 -29.88 10.37
CA ASP A 28 6.26 -29.96 8.91
C ASP A 28 6.89 -28.74 8.22
N PHE A 29 7.58 -28.96 7.08
CA PHE A 29 8.32 -27.93 6.31
C PHE A 29 7.49 -26.66 6.03
N GLU A 30 6.17 -26.81 5.91
CA GLU A 30 5.23 -25.72 5.60
C GLU A 30 4.39 -25.26 6.79
N ALA A 31 4.60 -25.79 8.00
CA ALA A 31 3.95 -25.31 9.23
C ALA A 31 2.41 -25.21 9.16
N PHE A 32 1.74 -26.15 8.48
CA PHE A 32 0.28 -26.13 8.26
C PHE A 32 -0.56 -26.00 9.52
N ASP A 33 -0.17 -26.68 10.61
CA ASP A 33 -0.88 -26.59 11.89
C ASP A 33 -0.95 -25.15 12.42
N ILE A 34 0.08 -24.34 12.15
CA ILE A 34 0.11 -22.94 12.55
C ILE A 34 -0.84 -22.12 11.67
N LEU A 35 -0.85 -22.39 10.36
CA LEU A 35 -1.77 -21.75 9.42
C LEU A 35 -3.23 -22.03 9.80
N ASP A 36 -3.57 -23.28 10.13
CA ASP A 36 -4.90 -23.69 10.57
C ASP A 36 -5.34 -22.94 11.85
N ARG A 37 -4.43 -22.79 12.82
CA ARG A 37 -4.69 -22.00 14.04
C ARG A 37 -4.93 -20.53 13.73
N ILE A 38 -4.16 -19.94 12.81
CA ILE A 38 -4.34 -18.55 12.37
C ILE A 38 -5.70 -18.39 11.68
N GLU A 39 -6.04 -19.27 10.75
CA GLU A 39 -7.32 -19.28 10.05
C GLU A 39 -8.49 -19.37 11.03
N ALA A 40 -8.43 -20.28 12.00
CA ALA A 40 -9.48 -20.43 13.02
C ALA A 40 -9.73 -19.11 13.79
N VAL A 41 -8.68 -18.34 14.09
CA VAL A 41 -8.82 -17.03 14.74
C VAL A 41 -9.43 -16.00 13.79
N LEU A 42 -8.93 -15.90 12.56
CA LEU A 42 -9.36 -14.89 11.59
C LEU A 42 -10.79 -15.11 11.08
N THR A 43 -11.25 -16.36 11.04
CA THR A 43 -12.61 -16.71 10.62
C THR A 43 -13.62 -16.65 11.77
N SER A 44 -13.20 -16.86 13.01
CA SER A 44 -14.08 -16.75 14.19
C SER A 44 -14.30 -15.31 14.67
N ARG A 45 -13.37 -14.40 14.36
CA ARG A 45 -13.46 -13.01 14.80
C ARG A 45 -12.89 -12.03 13.79
N ARG A 46 -13.61 -10.93 13.59
CA ARG A 46 -13.18 -9.82 12.74
C ARG A 46 -12.22 -8.90 13.48
N TYR A 47 -11.10 -8.60 12.83
CA TYR A 47 -10.12 -7.59 13.27
C TYR A 47 -9.99 -6.49 12.23
N ASP A 48 -9.76 -5.26 12.68
CA ASP A 48 -9.46 -4.13 11.80
C ASP A 48 -8.03 -4.18 11.26
N PHE A 49 -7.12 -4.70 12.10
CA PHE A 49 -5.69 -4.85 11.82
C PHE A 49 -5.22 -6.20 12.33
N ILE A 50 -4.35 -6.84 11.57
CA ILE A 50 -3.62 -8.03 12.02
C ILE A 50 -2.14 -7.87 11.67
N ASN A 51 -1.29 -8.48 12.49
CA ASN A 51 0.13 -8.60 12.22
C ASN A 51 0.53 -10.07 12.29
N ILE A 52 1.18 -10.57 11.25
CA ILE A 52 1.73 -11.92 11.21
C ILE A 52 3.23 -11.79 10.95
N SER A 53 4.01 -12.02 12.00
CA SER A 53 5.48 -11.91 11.97
C SER A 53 6.16 -13.28 11.95
N LEU A 54 5.56 -14.21 11.21
CA LEU A 54 5.99 -15.61 11.08
C LEU A 54 5.46 -16.17 9.76
N GLY A 55 6.12 -17.22 9.28
CA GLY A 55 5.77 -17.94 8.05
C GLY A 55 6.80 -19.03 7.75
N PRO A 56 6.61 -19.80 6.67
CA PRO A 56 7.59 -20.80 6.23
C PRO A 56 8.96 -20.17 5.90
N ASP A 57 10.06 -20.85 6.21
CA ASP A 57 11.43 -20.38 5.93
C ASP A 57 11.90 -20.80 4.53
N TYR A 58 11.18 -20.36 3.50
CA TYR A 58 11.60 -20.50 2.10
C TYR A 58 11.24 -19.24 1.30
N SER A 59 12.04 -18.96 0.26
CA SER A 59 11.74 -17.88 -0.69
C SER A 59 10.56 -18.24 -1.56
N ILE A 60 9.76 -17.26 -1.97
CA ILE A 60 8.69 -17.48 -2.93
C ILE A 60 9.19 -18.05 -4.28
N ASP A 61 8.31 -18.83 -4.90
CA ASP A 61 8.42 -19.26 -6.29
C ASP A 61 7.43 -18.44 -7.14
N ASP A 62 7.73 -18.23 -8.43
CA ASP A 62 6.83 -17.48 -9.32
C ASP A 62 5.72 -18.36 -9.92
N ASP A 63 5.99 -19.66 -10.04
CA ASP A 63 5.09 -20.62 -10.69
C ASP A 63 4.12 -21.30 -9.70
N ASP A 64 4.44 -21.28 -8.40
CA ASP A 64 3.64 -21.93 -7.35
C ASP A 64 3.25 -20.96 -6.22
N VAL A 65 1.98 -21.03 -5.84
CA VAL A 65 1.41 -20.19 -4.78
C VAL A 65 1.49 -20.95 -3.46
N SER A 66 2.28 -20.44 -2.51
CA SER A 66 2.33 -21.03 -1.17
C SER A 66 0.92 -21.12 -0.56
N PRO A 67 0.56 -22.25 0.09
CA PRO A 67 -0.72 -22.41 0.76
C PRO A 67 -1.01 -21.32 1.81
N TRP A 68 0.05 -20.81 2.46
CA TRP A 68 -0.05 -19.68 3.40
C TRP A 68 -0.56 -18.43 2.70
N THR A 69 0.03 -18.09 1.56
CA THR A 69 -0.36 -16.90 0.80
C THR A 69 -1.77 -17.03 0.24
N ALA A 70 -2.07 -18.17 -0.42
CA ALA A 70 -3.37 -18.45 -0.99
C ALA A 70 -4.50 -18.28 0.03
N ARG A 71 -4.36 -18.94 1.19
CA ARG A 71 -5.38 -18.95 2.23
C ARG A 71 -5.57 -17.59 2.88
N LEU A 72 -4.48 -16.92 3.24
CA LEU A 72 -4.58 -15.60 3.86
C LEU A 72 -5.11 -14.54 2.90
N ASP A 73 -4.73 -14.57 1.62
CA ASP A 73 -5.31 -13.68 0.61
C ASP A 73 -6.82 -13.91 0.43
N GLN A 74 -7.28 -15.17 0.43
CA GLN A 74 -8.71 -15.50 0.38
C GLN A 74 -9.47 -14.92 1.58
N ILE A 75 -8.95 -15.09 2.80
CA ILE A 75 -9.54 -14.53 4.02
C ILE A 75 -9.60 -12.99 3.95
N LEU A 76 -8.56 -12.36 3.41
CA LEU A 76 -8.43 -10.89 3.37
C LEU A 76 -9.16 -10.25 2.18
N ALA A 77 -9.60 -11.02 1.18
CA ALA A 77 -10.18 -10.55 -0.08
C ALA A 77 -11.33 -9.54 0.06
N ALA A 78 -12.08 -9.61 1.16
CA ALA A 78 -13.18 -8.67 1.43
C ALA A 78 -12.72 -7.21 1.69
N GLY A 79 -11.43 -6.98 1.94
CA GLY A 79 -10.88 -5.64 2.16
C GLY A 79 -11.39 -4.99 3.46
N GLU A 80 -11.58 -5.80 4.48
CA GLU A 80 -12.07 -5.37 5.79
C GLU A 80 -10.98 -5.26 6.85
N THR A 81 -9.84 -5.91 6.61
CA THR A 81 -8.72 -6.06 7.54
C THR A 81 -7.43 -5.58 6.87
N VAL A 82 -6.65 -4.74 7.56
CA VAL A 82 -5.29 -4.41 7.14
C VAL A 82 -4.33 -5.41 7.77
N ALA A 83 -3.68 -6.22 6.94
CA ALA A 83 -2.70 -7.21 7.40
C ALA A 83 -1.27 -6.72 7.12
N THR A 84 -0.40 -6.71 8.13
CA THR A 84 1.04 -6.50 7.97
C THR A 84 1.79 -7.82 8.17
N ILE A 85 2.64 -8.16 7.21
CA ILE A 85 3.38 -9.41 7.17
C ILE A 85 4.87 -9.11 7.14
N ALA A 86 5.65 -9.77 7.98
CA ALA A 86 7.11 -9.67 7.93
C ALA A 86 7.64 -10.36 6.65
N CYS A 87 8.55 -9.70 5.91
CA CYS A 87 9.05 -10.25 4.64
C CYS A 87 10.00 -11.44 4.77
N GLY A 88 10.58 -11.67 5.94
CA GLY A 88 11.66 -12.65 6.15
C GLY A 88 13.02 -12.00 6.43
N ASN A 89 13.93 -12.78 7.01
CA ASN A 89 15.26 -12.33 7.44
C ASN A 89 16.40 -12.99 6.63
N ASN A 90 16.09 -13.45 5.41
CA ASN A 90 16.98 -14.16 4.50
C ASN A 90 17.64 -13.27 3.43
N GLY A 91 17.60 -11.94 3.55
CA GLY A 91 18.06 -10.99 2.51
C GLY A 91 19.54 -11.06 2.13
N GLU A 92 20.37 -11.74 2.94
CA GLU A 92 21.79 -12.00 2.65
C GLU A 92 22.05 -13.37 2.02
N ARG A 93 21.00 -14.21 1.86
CA ARG A 93 21.11 -15.48 1.14
C ARG A 93 21.34 -15.23 -0.36
N ASP A 94 21.70 -16.29 -1.08
CA ASP A 94 22.16 -16.21 -2.47
C ASP A 94 21.18 -15.46 -3.40
N ARG A 95 21.68 -14.41 -4.05
CA ARG A 95 20.93 -13.63 -5.03
C ARG A 95 20.71 -14.36 -6.34
N GLY A 96 21.70 -15.12 -6.82
CA GLY A 96 21.63 -15.83 -8.10
C GLY A 96 20.57 -16.91 -8.12
N ASN A 97 20.34 -17.55 -6.98
CA ASN A 97 19.32 -18.58 -6.79
C ASN A 97 17.99 -18.05 -6.22
N GLY A 98 17.81 -16.73 -6.08
CA GLY A 98 16.57 -16.15 -5.54
C GLY A 98 16.33 -16.39 -4.05
N LEU A 99 17.30 -16.94 -3.31
CA LEU A 99 17.16 -17.29 -1.88
C LEU A 99 17.05 -16.08 -0.94
N HIS A 100 17.32 -14.87 -1.44
CA HIS A 100 17.12 -13.60 -0.76
C HIS A 100 15.68 -13.07 -0.84
N ARG A 101 14.87 -13.65 -1.73
CA ARG A 101 13.53 -13.14 -2.01
C ARG A 101 12.65 -13.21 -0.77
N ILE A 102 11.64 -12.36 -0.74
CA ILE A 102 10.59 -12.39 0.26
C ILE A 102 10.04 -13.81 0.50
N GLN A 103 9.58 -14.08 1.72
CA GLN A 103 9.06 -15.38 2.15
C GLN A 103 7.53 -15.37 2.24
N PRO A 104 6.84 -16.51 2.05
CA PRO A 104 5.40 -16.56 2.30
C PRO A 104 5.05 -16.20 3.75
N PRO A 105 3.90 -15.56 3.99
CA PRO A 105 2.88 -15.14 3.01
C PRO A 105 3.08 -13.72 2.48
N SER A 106 4.27 -13.13 2.63
CA SER A 106 4.45 -11.69 2.39
C SER A 106 4.27 -11.27 0.91
N ASP A 107 4.28 -12.22 -0.01
CA ASP A 107 3.98 -12.03 -1.42
C ASP A 107 2.50 -11.82 -1.74
N GLY A 108 1.61 -11.98 -0.76
CA GLY A 108 0.17 -11.82 -0.96
C GLY A 108 -0.27 -10.44 -1.45
N VAL A 109 -1.35 -10.42 -2.22
CA VAL A 109 -1.87 -9.22 -2.90
C VAL A 109 -2.85 -8.42 -2.04
N ASN A 110 -3.49 -9.06 -1.05
CA ASN A 110 -4.45 -8.47 -0.12
C ASN A 110 -3.81 -8.10 1.23
N MET A 111 -2.48 -8.04 1.32
CA MET A 111 -1.74 -7.73 2.53
C MET A 111 -0.57 -6.77 2.26
N LEU A 112 0.05 -6.26 3.33
CA LEU A 112 1.21 -5.38 3.31
C LEU A 112 2.46 -6.15 3.75
N ALA A 113 3.39 -6.33 2.84
CA ALA A 113 4.71 -6.92 3.11
C ALA A 113 5.63 -5.85 3.67
N VAL A 114 6.15 -6.07 4.87
CA VAL A 114 6.96 -5.10 5.59
C VAL A 114 8.38 -5.61 5.74
N GLY A 115 9.30 -4.95 5.03
CA GLY A 115 10.73 -5.13 5.22
C GLY A 115 11.26 -4.28 6.38
N ALA A 116 12.51 -4.51 6.76
CA ALA A 116 13.17 -3.79 7.84
C ALA A 116 14.15 -2.74 7.30
N SER A 117 14.09 -1.54 7.87
CA SER A 117 15.16 -0.54 7.73
C SER A 117 16.15 -0.61 8.89
N ASP A 118 17.39 -0.19 8.63
CA ASP A 118 18.48 -0.10 9.61
C ASP A 118 18.43 1.16 10.49
N GLY A 119 17.56 2.12 10.14
CA GLY A 119 17.39 3.39 10.82
C GLY A 119 16.06 4.06 10.47
N PHE A 120 15.83 5.24 11.07
CA PHE A 120 14.58 6.00 10.96
C PHE A 120 14.77 7.47 10.52
N GLY A 121 16.02 7.91 10.33
CA GLY A 121 16.37 9.24 9.83
C GLY A 121 16.34 9.31 8.29
N SER A 122 16.81 10.41 7.71
CA SER A 122 16.88 10.61 6.25
C SER A 122 17.73 9.56 5.53
N ASP A 123 18.76 9.05 6.20
CA ASP A 123 19.78 8.17 5.62
C ASP A 123 19.47 6.68 5.85
N TRP A 124 18.19 6.36 6.09
CA TRP A 124 17.73 4.98 6.25
C TRP A 124 18.12 4.13 5.05
N LYS A 125 18.41 2.86 5.29
CA LYS A 125 18.60 1.84 4.25
C LYS A 125 17.82 0.59 4.60
N ARG A 126 17.63 -0.29 3.62
CA ARG A 126 17.19 -1.66 3.89
C ARG A 126 18.22 -2.33 4.80
N ALA A 127 17.77 -2.93 5.90
CA ALA A 127 18.63 -3.74 6.74
C ALA A 127 19.12 -4.96 5.93
N PRO A 128 20.42 -5.33 5.99
CA PRO A 128 20.97 -6.39 5.13
C PRO A 128 20.18 -7.70 5.17
N TYR A 129 19.77 -8.12 6.36
CA TYR A 129 18.98 -9.34 6.59
C TYR A 129 17.57 -9.27 5.99
N SER A 130 16.99 -8.10 5.74
CA SER A 130 15.59 -7.99 5.31
C SER A 130 15.42 -8.59 3.92
N ALA A 131 14.59 -9.62 3.79
CA ALA A 131 14.23 -10.16 2.48
C ALA A 131 13.61 -9.07 1.59
N PHE A 132 13.78 -9.21 0.28
CA PHE A 132 13.30 -8.22 -0.68
C PHE A 132 12.82 -8.85 -1.99
N GLY A 133 12.28 -8.02 -2.89
CA GLY A 133 11.58 -8.50 -4.06
C GLY A 133 12.47 -8.99 -5.21
N PRO A 134 11.86 -9.22 -6.39
CA PRO A 134 10.45 -8.96 -6.68
C PRO A 134 9.49 -9.95 -6.01
N GLY A 135 8.24 -9.52 -5.82
CA GLY A 135 7.11 -10.42 -5.57
C GLY A 135 6.66 -11.12 -6.86
N ARG A 136 5.59 -11.92 -6.77
CA ARG A 136 4.93 -12.52 -7.94
C ARG A 136 4.15 -11.45 -8.71
N SER A 137 3.86 -11.66 -9.99
CA SER A 137 2.93 -10.79 -10.73
C SER A 137 1.61 -11.53 -10.95
N PRO A 138 0.48 -11.00 -10.47
CA PRO A 138 0.29 -9.74 -9.76
C PRO A 138 0.81 -9.74 -8.30
N GLY A 139 1.20 -8.56 -7.79
CA GLY A 139 1.82 -8.41 -6.45
C GLY A 139 3.33 -8.09 -6.51
N TYR A 140 3.78 -7.48 -7.60
CA TYR A 140 5.21 -7.49 -7.98
C TYR A 140 6.09 -6.63 -7.06
N VAL A 141 5.59 -5.48 -6.62
CA VAL A 141 6.35 -4.57 -5.75
C VAL A 141 6.31 -5.12 -4.32
N LYS A 142 7.39 -5.79 -3.93
CA LYS A 142 7.62 -6.30 -2.58
C LYS A 142 9.06 -6.01 -2.12
N PRO A 143 9.31 -5.71 -0.84
CA PRO A 143 8.31 -5.39 0.20
C PRO A 143 7.38 -4.26 -0.26
N ASP A 144 6.19 -4.11 0.31
CA ASP A 144 5.35 -2.94 0.01
C ASP A 144 6.08 -1.67 0.48
N PHE A 145 6.70 -1.71 1.65
CA PHE A 145 7.59 -0.67 2.15
C PHE A 145 8.45 -1.22 3.30
N LEU A 146 9.40 -0.42 3.76
CA LEU A 146 10.19 -0.68 4.95
C LEU A 146 9.63 0.06 6.16
N ALA A 147 9.73 -0.56 7.32
CA ALA A 147 9.59 0.09 8.62
C ALA A 147 10.82 -0.22 9.48
N PHE A 148 11.03 0.54 10.56
CA PHE A 148 12.19 0.34 11.41
C PHE A 148 12.14 -1.03 12.09
N GLY A 149 13.09 -1.90 11.72
CA GLY A 149 13.24 -3.25 12.26
C GLY A 149 14.52 -3.43 13.06
N GLY A 150 15.39 -2.43 13.12
CA GLY A 150 16.65 -2.47 13.86
C GLY A 150 17.82 -3.05 13.05
N SER A 151 19.02 -2.76 13.53
CA SER A 151 20.30 -3.27 13.02
C SER A 151 21.32 -3.38 14.16
N HIS A 152 22.51 -3.89 13.89
CA HIS A 152 23.61 -3.85 14.88
C HIS A 152 24.00 -2.42 15.27
N GLY A 153 23.98 -1.47 14.33
CA GLY A 153 24.32 -0.07 14.59
C GLY A 153 23.20 0.71 15.30
N THR A 154 21.95 0.39 14.98
CA THR A 154 20.76 1.01 15.56
C THR A 154 19.76 -0.08 15.95
N PRO A 155 19.91 -0.70 17.14
CA PRO A 155 19.05 -1.81 17.53
C PRO A 155 17.61 -1.35 17.77
N PHE A 156 16.66 -2.23 17.47
CA PHE A 156 15.29 -2.09 17.92
C PHE A 156 15.24 -2.37 19.42
N LEU A 157 14.67 -1.46 20.21
CA LEU A 157 14.57 -1.64 21.66
C LEU A 157 13.24 -2.32 22.00
N ALA A 158 13.31 -3.59 22.39
CA ALA A 158 12.19 -4.37 22.87
C ALA A 158 12.27 -4.59 24.39
N LEU A 159 11.14 -4.83 25.06
CA LEU A 159 11.15 -5.23 26.46
C LEU A 159 11.83 -6.60 26.61
N SER A 160 12.72 -6.72 27.59
CA SER A 160 13.45 -7.97 27.84
C SER A 160 12.52 -9.03 28.44
N SER A 161 12.60 -10.25 27.90
CA SER A 161 11.89 -11.43 28.42
C SER A 161 12.46 -11.91 29.77
N VAL A 162 13.71 -11.55 30.08
CA VAL A 162 14.42 -11.95 31.30
C VAL A 162 14.33 -10.87 32.39
N SER A 163 14.32 -9.60 31.98
CA SER A 163 14.17 -8.45 32.87
C SER A 163 13.06 -7.53 32.38
N PRO A 164 11.80 -7.72 32.82
CA PRO A 164 10.63 -7.03 32.27
C PRO A 164 10.66 -5.49 32.38
N HIS A 165 11.54 -4.95 33.23
CA HIS A 165 11.74 -3.50 33.41
C HIS A 165 12.91 -2.95 32.58
N ALA A 166 13.60 -3.79 31.82
CA ALA A 166 14.73 -3.41 30.98
C ALA A 166 14.39 -3.54 29.49
N ALA A 167 15.02 -2.69 28.68
CA ALA A 167 15.02 -2.84 27.23
C ALA A 167 16.22 -3.69 26.79
N SER A 168 16.03 -4.52 25.77
CA SER A 168 17.08 -5.26 25.08
C SER A 168 17.09 -4.89 23.60
N GLY A 169 18.29 -4.77 23.03
CA GLY A 169 18.45 -4.52 21.60
C GLY A 169 18.21 -5.79 20.80
N THR A 170 17.38 -5.70 19.77
CA THR A 170 17.07 -6.78 18.84
C THR A 170 16.91 -6.23 17.42
N MET A 171 16.70 -7.11 16.45
CA MET A 171 16.43 -6.72 15.07
C MET A 171 15.63 -7.79 14.33
N GLY A 172 14.90 -7.40 13.29
CA GLY A 172 14.17 -8.32 12.44
C GLY A 172 12.98 -7.67 11.73
N THR A 173 12.57 -8.25 10.60
CA THR A 173 11.31 -7.88 9.94
C THR A 173 10.09 -8.17 10.83
N SER A 174 10.22 -9.10 11.77
CA SER A 174 9.25 -9.38 12.84
C SER A 174 8.99 -8.21 13.79
N PHE A 175 9.91 -7.24 13.88
CA PHE A 175 9.73 -5.99 14.62
C PHE A 175 9.25 -4.85 13.70
N ALA A 176 9.67 -4.84 12.43
CA ALA A 176 9.23 -3.85 11.46
C ALA A 176 7.72 -3.97 11.14
N ALA A 177 7.21 -5.18 10.93
CA ALA A 177 5.80 -5.42 10.60
C ALA A 177 4.81 -4.83 11.63
N PRO A 178 4.94 -5.07 12.96
CA PRO A 178 4.05 -4.46 13.93
C PRO A 178 4.24 -2.93 14.06
N VAL A 179 5.42 -2.38 13.77
CA VAL A 179 5.63 -0.92 13.70
C VAL A 179 4.80 -0.31 12.57
N ALA A 180 4.79 -0.94 11.39
CA ALA A 180 3.92 -0.52 10.29
C ALA A 180 2.43 -0.62 10.64
N MET A 181 2.02 -1.71 11.30
CA MET A 181 0.63 -1.88 11.78
C MET A 181 0.24 -0.75 12.71
N ARG A 182 1.13 -0.37 13.63
CA ARG A 182 0.92 0.75 14.57
C ARG A 182 0.69 2.07 13.83
N SER A 183 1.44 2.35 12.76
CA SER A 183 1.22 3.54 11.93
C SER A 183 -0.17 3.52 11.27
N GLY A 184 -0.58 2.38 10.70
CA GLY A 184 -1.93 2.23 10.13
C GLY A 184 -3.05 2.39 11.15
N ALA A 185 -2.91 1.77 12.33
CA ALA A 185 -3.85 1.90 13.43
C ALA A 185 -3.95 3.36 13.92
N GLY A 186 -2.81 4.05 13.99
CA GLY A 186 -2.76 5.46 14.34
C GLY A 186 -3.46 6.37 13.34
N VAL A 187 -3.22 6.18 12.04
CA VAL A 187 -3.92 6.90 10.97
C VAL A 187 -5.44 6.73 11.11
N ARG A 188 -5.92 5.49 11.31
CA ARG A 188 -7.35 5.22 11.46
C ARG A 188 -7.93 5.76 12.77
N ALA A 189 -7.16 5.79 13.86
CA ALA A 189 -7.60 6.34 15.14
C ALA A 189 -7.70 7.88 15.13
N GLN A 190 -6.95 8.56 14.26
CA GLN A 190 -6.90 10.01 14.21
C GLN A 190 -8.21 10.66 13.74
N PHE A 191 -8.94 9.99 12.85
CA PHE A 191 -10.09 10.59 12.17
C PHE A 191 -11.43 10.10 12.72
N SER A 192 -12.43 10.98 12.65
CA SER A 192 -13.82 10.68 12.96
C SER A 192 -14.47 9.85 11.85
N GLU A 193 -14.13 10.16 10.59
CA GLU A 193 -14.57 9.43 9.42
C GLU A 193 -13.87 8.06 9.34
N PRO A 194 -14.62 6.96 9.09
CA PRO A 194 -14.02 5.63 9.00
C PRO A 194 -13.16 5.51 7.74
N LEU A 195 -11.91 5.08 7.92
CA LEU A 195 -11.02 4.65 6.85
C LEU A 195 -11.14 3.12 6.67
N TRP A 196 -11.51 2.69 5.48
CA TRP A 196 -11.53 1.29 5.05
C TRP A 196 -10.11 0.75 4.88
N ALA A 197 -9.95 -0.58 4.91
CA ALA A 197 -8.63 -1.21 4.76
C ALA A 197 -7.88 -0.78 3.48
N PRO A 198 -8.52 -0.69 2.28
CA PRO A 198 -7.86 -0.15 1.09
C PRO A 198 -7.35 1.28 1.26
N ALA A 199 -8.05 2.13 2.02
CA ALA A 199 -7.65 3.51 2.25
C ALA A 199 -6.45 3.61 3.18
N VAL A 200 -6.43 2.81 4.25
CA VAL A 200 -5.26 2.73 5.13
C VAL A 200 -4.06 2.15 4.37
N LYS A 201 -4.24 1.07 3.61
CA LYS A 201 -3.20 0.50 2.73
C LYS A 201 -2.66 1.56 1.76
N ALA A 202 -3.55 2.29 1.08
CA ALA A 202 -3.17 3.37 0.16
C ALA A 202 -2.39 4.47 0.87
N LEU A 203 -2.82 4.94 2.04
CA LEU A 203 -2.12 5.98 2.79
C LEU A 203 -0.71 5.54 3.23
N LEU A 204 -0.56 4.33 3.75
CA LEU A 204 0.76 3.83 4.16
C LEU A 204 1.73 3.73 2.97
N VAL A 205 1.28 3.16 1.86
CA VAL A 205 2.06 3.11 0.61
C VAL A 205 2.33 4.51 0.05
N HIS A 206 1.34 5.40 0.13
CA HIS A 206 1.44 6.77 -0.39
C HIS A 206 2.46 7.61 0.35
N HIS A 207 2.59 7.41 1.66
CA HIS A 207 3.54 8.15 2.50
C HIS A 207 4.88 7.43 2.65
N ALA A 208 5.02 6.20 2.15
CA ALA A 208 6.33 5.60 1.97
C ALA A 208 7.18 6.46 1.00
N ASN A 209 8.41 6.74 1.42
CA ASN A 209 9.35 7.58 0.70
C ASN A 209 10.55 6.73 0.27
N GLY A 210 10.76 6.55 -1.03
CA GLY A 210 11.84 5.72 -1.57
C GLY A 210 12.18 6.09 -3.01
N ASP A 211 13.29 5.56 -3.50
CA ASP A 211 13.74 5.74 -4.88
C ASP A 211 13.14 4.64 -5.78
N GLU A 212 12.78 5.01 -7.00
CA GLU A 212 12.36 4.05 -8.03
C GLU A 212 13.51 3.11 -8.43
N ALA A 213 14.77 3.57 -8.35
CA ALA A 213 15.95 2.75 -8.61
C ALA A 213 16.08 1.57 -7.63
N ASP A 214 15.64 1.76 -6.39
CA ASP A 214 15.75 0.76 -5.31
C ASP A 214 14.43 0.03 -5.06
N ARG A 215 13.46 0.12 -5.99
CA ARG A 215 12.10 -0.42 -5.83
C ARG A 215 12.07 -1.92 -5.48
N LEU A 216 12.98 -2.70 -6.05
CA LEU A 216 13.08 -4.14 -5.76
C LEU A 216 13.54 -4.41 -4.32
N GLU A 217 14.41 -3.56 -3.77
CA GLU A 217 14.92 -3.73 -2.41
C GLU A 217 13.98 -3.09 -1.37
N THR A 218 13.45 -1.90 -1.66
CA THR A 218 12.79 -1.04 -0.67
C THR A 218 11.28 -0.89 -0.88
N GLY A 219 10.73 -1.44 -1.96
CA GLY A 219 9.32 -1.26 -2.28
C GLY A 219 8.99 0.19 -2.60
N TRP A 220 7.88 0.67 -2.04
CA TRP A 220 7.48 2.07 -2.12
C TRP A 220 8.32 3.00 -1.23
N GLY A 221 9.28 2.44 -0.48
CA GLY A 221 10.25 3.18 0.32
C GLY A 221 10.10 2.96 1.82
N PHE A 222 10.55 3.92 2.63
CA PHE A 222 10.44 3.87 4.08
C PHE A 222 9.18 4.59 4.58
N LEU A 223 8.45 3.92 5.48
CA LEU A 223 7.26 4.46 6.14
C LEU A 223 7.67 5.18 7.44
N SER A 224 7.33 6.46 7.56
CA SER A 224 7.52 7.19 8.82
C SER A 224 6.73 6.58 9.98
N HIS A 225 7.34 6.56 11.16
CA HIS A 225 6.69 6.19 12.41
C HIS A 225 6.01 7.40 13.10
N GLY A 226 6.28 8.62 12.61
CA GLY A 226 5.63 9.85 13.07
C GLY A 226 4.25 10.01 12.43
N LEU A 227 3.18 9.90 13.23
CA LEU A 227 1.81 10.04 12.73
C LEU A 227 1.57 11.37 12.00
N GLY A 228 2.21 12.46 12.45
CA GLY A 228 2.08 13.78 11.84
C GLY A 228 2.51 13.80 10.36
N ASP A 229 3.47 12.96 9.97
CA ASP A 229 3.93 12.85 8.58
C ASP A 229 2.93 12.12 7.68
N LEU A 230 1.98 11.38 8.27
CA LEU A 230 0.99 10.56 7.58
C LEU A 230 -0.39 11.23 7.49
N VAL A 231 -0.70 12.18 8.37
CA VAL A 231 -2.06 12.75 8.50
C VAL A 231 -2.13 14.27 8.36
N LEU A 232 -0.99 14.98 8.33
CA LEU A 232 -0.94 16.43 8.19
C LEU A 232 -0.39 16.82 6.82
N CYS A 233 -0.93 17.90 6.25
CA CYS A 233 -0.40 18.53 5.04
C CYS A 233 0.63 19.61 5.42
N ASP A 234 1.72 19.72 4.67
CA ASP A 234 2.58 20.90 4.66
C ASP A 234 1.95 22.07 3.90
N ASP A 235 2.60 23.24 4.02
CA ASP A 235 2.43 24.32 3.05
C ASP A 235 2.61 23.79 1.62
N TYR A 236 1.90 24.40 0.66
CA TYR A 236 1.99 24.07 -0.77
C TYR A 236 1.49 22.68 -1.18
N GLU A 237 0.91 21.91 -0.26
CA GLU A 237 0.34 20.59 -0.57
C GLU A 237 -1.07 20.40 0.00
N ALA A 238 -1.78 19.44 -0.59
CA ALA A 238 -3.05 18.95 -0.08
C ALA A 238 -3.11 17.43 -0.27
N HIS A 239 -3.50 16.71 0.79
CA HIS A 239 -3.76 15.28 0.77
C HIS A 239 -5.27 15.02 0.68
N ILE A 240 -5.65 14.13 -0.21
CA ILE A 240 -7.04 13.78 -0.49
C ILE A 240 -7.18 12.27 -0.50
N VAL A 241 -8.21 11.76 0.17
CA VAL A 241 -8.54 10.33 0.19
C VAL A 241 -9.92 10.13 -0.43
N TYR A 242 -9.98 9.33 -1.48
CA TYR A 242 -11.22 8.81 -2.02
C TYR A 242 -11.42 7.38 -1.57
N GLN A 243 -12.64 7.06 -1.13
CA GLN A 243 -13.07 5.68 -0.83
C GLN A 243 -14.31 5.39 -1.65
N ARG A 244 -14.29 4.31 -2.43
CA ARG A 244 -15.40 3.95 -3.32
C ARG A 244 -15.59 2.44 -3.37
N GLN A 245 -16.86 2.05 -3.48
CA GLN A 245 -17.24 0.71 -3.91
C GLN A 245 -17.45 0.75 -5.42
N MET A 246 -16.92 -0.24 -6.14
CA MET A 246 -17.10 -0.30 -7.59
C MET A 246 -18.56 -0.56 -7.95
N PRO A 247 -19.11 0.16 -8.95
CA PRO A 247 -20.42 -0.13 -9.47
C PRO A 247 -20.42 -1.45 -10.23
N THR A 248 -21.57 -2.13 -10.26
CA THR A 248 -21.76 -3.38 -11.01
C THR A 248 -21.61 -3.19 -12.52
N THR A 249 -21.84 -1.98 -13.04
CA THR A 249 -21.67 -1.64 -14.47
C THR A 249 -20.96 -0.29 -14.63
N GLY A 250 -20.18 -0.14 -15.70
CA GLY A 250 -19.51 1.12 -16.04
C GLY A 250 -18.26 1.42 -15.21
N ALA A 251 -17.88 2.70 -15.23
CA ALA A 251 -16.67 3.26 -14.63
C ALA A 251 -17.00 4.36 -13.61
N VAL A 252 -16.07 4.61 -12.70
CA VAL A 252 -16.17 5.71 -11.72
C VAL A 252 -15.22 6.83 -12.15
N ARG A 253 -15.72 8.05 -12.23
CA ARG A 253 -14.89 9.25 -12.41
C ARG A 253 -14.52 9.85 -11.05
N LEU A 254 -13.23 10.00 -10.80
CA LEU A 254 -12.66 10.67 -9.64
C LEU A 254 -11.99 11.97 -10.09
N TYR A 255 -12.65 13.10 -9.86
CA TYR A 255 -12.06 14.40 -10.14
C TYR A 255 -10.90 14.69 -9.18
N LEU A 256 -9.80 15.20 -9.68
CA LEU A 256 -8.70 15.71 -8.86
C LEU A 256 -9.04 17.17 -8.51
N PRO A 257 -9.04 17.55 -7.23
CA PRO A 257 -9.43 18.88 -6.81
C PRO A 257 -8.27 19.85 -7.01
N VAL A 258 -7.92 20.14 -8.26
CA VAL A 258 -6.90 21.15 -8.60
C VAL A 258 -7.61 22.51 -8.64
N PRO A 259 -7.30 23.47 -7.75
CA PRO A 259 -7.92 24.79 -7.77
C PRO A 259 -7.57 25.60 -9.02
N ASP A 260 -8.45 26.51 -9.41
CA ASP A 260 -8.17 27.45 -10.49
C ASP A 260 -7.09 28.47 -10.11
N GLY A 261 -6.45 29.07 -11.12
CA GLY A 261 -5.47 30.14 -10.93
C GLY A 261 -4.10 29.71 -10.41
N LEU A 262 -3.81 28.41 -10.34
CA LEU A 262 -2.44 27.93 -10.10
C LEU A 262 -1.53 28.24 -11.28
N SER A 263 -0.24 28.46 -11.00
CA SER A 263 0.79 28.67 -12.01
C SER A 263 1.93 27.64 -11.89
N GLY A 264 2.73 27.52 -12.96
CA GLY A 264 3.88 26.61 -12.99
C GLY A 264 3.49 25.13 -13.07
N MET A 265 4.24 24.30 -12.35
CA MET A 265 4.06 22.84 -12.33
C MET A 265 3.22 22.43 -11.12
N VAL A 266 2.28 21.52 -11.36
CA VAL A 266 1.52 20.80 -10.33
C VAL A 266 2.06 19.38 -10.28
N GLU A 267 2.60 18.98 -9.14
CA GLU A 267 2.93 17.59 -8.86
C GLU A 267 1.66 16.87 -8.39
N ILE A 268 1.38 15.71 -8.99
CA ILE A 268 0.27 14.85 -8.65
C ILE A 268 0.85 13.49 -8.28
N LYS A 269 0.79 13.11 -7.00
CA LYS A 269 1.05 11.74 -6.54
C LYS A 269 -0.28 11.04 -6.34
N ALA A 270 -0.46 9.88 -6.95
CA ALA A 270 -1.69 9.09 -6.81
C ALA A 270 -1.34 7.63 -6.47
N THR A 271 -2.01 7.10 -5.45
CA THR A 271 -1.86 5.73 -4.97
C THR A 271 -3.22 5.06 -4.90
N PHE A 272 -3.47 4.10 -5.79
CA PHE A 272 -4.64 3.24 -5.76
C PHE A 272 -4.34 1.96 -5.02
N CYS A 273 -5.21 1.59 -4.09
CA CYS A 273 -5.19 0.27 -3.47
C CYS A 273 -6.59 -0.34 -3.48
N PHE A 274 -6.67 -1.65 -3.68
CA PHE A 274 -7.88 -2.43 -3.54
C PHE A 274 -7.57 -3.83 -3.03
N TYR A 275 -8.63 -4.57 -2.71
CA TYR A 275 -8.59 -5.96 -2.30
C TYR A 275 -9.50 -6.74 -3.22
N CYS A 276 -9.15 -7.98 -3.53
CA CYS A 276 -9.91 -8.78 -4.46
C CYS A 276 -9.85 -10.27 -4.15
N GLU A 277 -10.81 -11.02 -4.69
CA GLU A 277 -10.72 -12.47 -4.73
C GLU A 277 -9.48 -12.91 -5.53
N VAL A 278 -8.93 -14.05 -5.18
CA VAL A 278 -7.74 -14.62 -5.81
C VAL A 278 -8.03 -15.99 -6.43
N ASP A 279 -7.14 -16.45 -7.29
CA ASP A 279 -7.21 -17.71 -8.04
C ASP A 279 -5.90 -18.49 -7.83
N PRO A 280 -5.76 -19.23 -6.70
CA PRO A 280 -4.50 -19.89 -6.35
C PRO A 280 -4.05 -20.97 -7.34
N GLU A 281 -4.94 -21.48 -8.18
CA GLU A 281 -4.65 -22.49 -9.19
C GLU A 281 -3.95 -21.89 -10.44
N ASP A 282 -3.95 -20.57 -10.58
CA ASP A 282 -3.32 -19.85 -11.69
C ASP A 282 -2.46 -18.68 -11.16
N ALA A 283 -1.20 -18.96 -10.82
CA ALA A 283 -0.27 -17.98 -10.26
C ALA A 283 -0.07 -16.75 -11.18
N ILE A 284 -0.14 -16.92 -12.50
CA ILE A 284 0.01 -15.83 -13.48
C ILE A 284 -1.25 -14.94 -13.48
N ASN A 285 -2.43 -15.54 -13.34
CA ASN A 285 -3.71 -14.83 -13.28
C ASN A 285 -4.29 -14.71 -11.87
N TYR A 286 -3.41 -14.65 -10.87
CA TYR A 286 -3.77 -14.85 -9.46
C TYR A 286 -4.84 -13.88 -8.91
N THR A 287 -4.91 -12.62 -9.35
CA THR A 287 -5.97 -11.69 -8.92
C THR A 287 -7.22 -11.82 -9.78
N ARG A 288 -8.42 -11.95 -9.21
CA ARG A 288 -9.69 -12.02 -9.98
C ARG A 288 -10.28 -10.65 -10.31
N ALA A 289 -9.64 -9.57 -9.87
CA ALA A 289 -10.03 -8.20 -10.21
C ALA A 289 -8.82 -7.33 -10.55
N GLY A 290 -9.07 -6.37 -11.44
CA GLY A 290 -8.12 -5.35 -11.84
C GLY A 290 -8.76 -3.99 -12.06
N LEU A 291 -7.92 -2.95 -12.10
CA LEU A 291 -8.32 -1.58 -12.39
C LEU A 291 -7.73 -1.12 -13.72
N ASP A 292 -8.58 -0.66 -14.64
CA ASP A 292 -8.16 0.11 -15.80
C ASP A 292 -8.34 1.61 -15.49
N ILE A 293 -7.22 2.31 -15.32
CA ILE A 293 -7.17 3.69 -14.84
C ILE A 293 -6.72 4.61 -15.96
N GLN A 294 -7.62 5.48 -16.42
CA GLN A 294 -7.34 6.49 -17.43
C GLN A 294 -7.28 7.87 -16.79
N PHE A 295 -6.11 8.52 -16.85
CA PHE A 295 -5.97 9.90 -16.41
C PHE A 295 -6.39 10.86 -17.52
N ARG A 296 -7.25 11.82 -17.21
CA ARG A 296 -7.67 12.88 -18.12
C ARG A 296 -7.24 14.22 -17.53
N PRO A 297 -6.21 14.89 -18.08
CA PRO A 297 -5.78 16.19 -17.57
C PRO A 297 -6.80 17.30 -17.87
N ASP A 298 -7.51 17.21 -18.99
CA ASP A 298 -8.61 18.09 -19.36
C ASP A 298 -9.85 17.24 -19.66
N THR A 299 -10.92 17.42 -18.88
CA THR A 299 -12.20 16.73 -19.11
C THR A 299 -13.23 17.58 -19.85
N THR A 300 -12.89 18.83 -20.17
CA THR A 300 -13.76 19.83 -20.77
C THR A 300 -13.60 19.95 -22.29
N THR A 301 -12.43 19.58 -22.82
CA THR A 301 -12.11 19.70 -24.25
C THR A 301 -12.06 18.35 -24.95
N LEU A 302 -12.75 18.22 -26.09
CA LEU A 302 -12.61 17.08 -26.98
C LEU A 302 -11.42 17.27 -27.95
N PRO A 303 -10.62 16.23 -28.21
CA PRO A 303 -9.56 16.33 -29.21
C PRO A 303 -10.15 16.52 -30.62
N ALA A 304 -9.42 17.23 -31.48
CA ALA A 304 -9.82 17.41 -32.87
C ALA A 304 -9.90 16.05 -33.60
N PRO A 305 -10.78 15.91 -34.61
CA PRO A 305 -10.81 14.74 -35.46
C PRO A 305 -9.45 14.48 -36.10
N TYR A 306 -9.03 13.21 -36.13
CA TYR A 306 -7.75 12.81 -36.71
C TYR A 306 -7.90 11.54 -37.54
N TYR A 307 -6.98 11.31 -38.48
CA TYR A 307 -6.96 10.09 -39.27
C TYR A 307 -6.08 9.02 -38.62
N LYS A 308 -6.60 7.79 -38.51
CA LYS A 308 -5.80 6.60 -38.18
C LYS A 308 -5.81 5.67 -39.39
N GLY A 309 -4.76 5.73 -40.20
CA GLY A 309 -4.76 5.14 -41.54
C GLY A 309 -5.75 5.89 -42.44
N SER A 310 -6.62 5.16 -43.15
CA SER A 310 -7.66 5.73 -44.02
C SER A 310 -8.96 6.12 -43.28
N LYS A 311 -9.04 5.87 -41.96
CA LYS A 311 -10.26 6.11 -41.18
C LYS A 311 -10.19 7.44 -40.43
N LEU A 312 -11.16 8.33 -40.68
CA LEU A 312 -11.38 9.52 -39.85
C LEU A 312 -11.97 9.09 -38.50
N ILE A 313 -11.30 9.48 -37.42
CA ILE A 313 -11.75 9.29 -36.05
C ILE A 313 -12.18 10.64 -35.49
N THR A 314 -13.44 10.73 -35.05
CA THR A 314 -13.98 11.88 -34.32
C THR A 314 -14.10 11.50 -32.85
N PRO A 315 -13.23 11.99 -31.97
CA PRO A 315 -13.26 11.66 -30.55
C PRO A 315 -14.58 12.10 -29.90
N SER A 316 -15.21 11.20 -29.16
CA SER A 316 -16.41 11.47 -28.36
C SER A 316 -16.12 11.66 -26.87
N VAL A 317 -14.88 11.44 -26.45
CA VAL A 317 -14.42 11.60 -25.06
C VAL A 317 -13.12 12.40 -25.02
N PRO A 318 -12.85 13.15 -23.92
CA PRO A 318 -11.61 13.92 -23.76
C PRO A 318 -10.37 13.03 -23.83
N ALA A 319 -9.21 13.57 -24.20
CA ALA A 319 -7.98 12.77 -24.29
C ALA A 319 -7.59 12.15 -22.94
N ALA A 320 -7.20 10.88 -22.96
CA ALA A 320 -6.49 10.27 -21.85
C ALA A 320 -4.98 10.51 -22.01
N ASP A 321 -4.30 10.65 -20.89
CA ASP A 321 -2.85 10.65 -20.77
C ASP A 321 -2.43 9.44 -19.92
N GLY A 322 -1.26 8.87 -20.19
CA GLY A 322 -0.73 7.78 -19.38
C GLY A 322 -0.40 8.30 -17.98
N PHE A 323 -0.74 7.57 -16.92
CA PHE A 323 -0.32 7.91 -15.55
C PHE A 323 0.43 6.74 -14.91
N PHE A 324 -0.16 5.56 -14.95
CA PHE A 324 0.45 4.29 -14.59
C PHE A 324 0.83 3.57 -15.90
N SER A 325 2.12 3.34 -16.15
CA SER A 325 2.60 2.62 -17.35
C SER A 325 3.47 1.42 -16.98
N ALA A 326 3.20 0.29 -17.64
CA ALA A 326 3.69 -1.05 -17.26
C ALA A 326 5.21 -1.17 -17.31
N LYS A 327 5.87 -0.45 -18.24
CA LYS A 327 7.35 -0.41 -18.36
C LYS A 327 8.11 -0.04 -17.09
N ASN A 328 7.45 0.57 -16.11
CA ASN A 328 8.09 1.04 -14.88
C ASN A 328 7.79 0.16 -13.67
N PHE A 329 6.89 -0.82 -13.82
CA PHE A 329 6.63 -1.82 -12.80
C PHE A 329 7.50 -3.05 -13.00
N TYR A 330 7.82 -3.40 -14.26
CA TYR A 330 8.43 -4.68 -14.60
C TYR A 330 9.78 -4.49 -15.27
N ALA A 331 10.80 -5.19 -14.76
CA ALA A 331 12.17 -5.13 -15.30
C ALA A 331 12.36 -5.95 -16.58
N THR A 332 11.57 -7.02 -16.78
CA THR A 332 11.75 -7.95 -17.91
C THR A 332 10.69 -7.73 -19.00
N GLU A 333 11.09 -7.92 -20.26
CA GLU A 333 10.22 -7.77 -21.43
C GLU A 333 9.00 -8.70 -21.38
N HIS A 334 9.18 -9.93 -20.86
CA HIS A 334 8.10 -10.91 -20.70
C HIS A 334 7.01 -10.48 -19.71
N MET A 335 7.37 -9.71 -18.67
CA MET A 335 6.45 -9.20 -17.64
C MET A 335 5.86 -7.83 -18.00
N GLN A 336 6.44 -7.12 -18.97
CA GLN A 336 5.88 -5.88 -19.54
C GLN A 336 4.72 -6.14 -20.50
N ARG A 337 3.78 -7.03 -20.13
CA ARG A 337 2.50 -7.09 -20.84
C ARG A 337 1.82 -5.72 -20.72
N ASP A 338 1.23 -5.22 -21.80
CA ASP A 338 0.63 -3.89 -21.87
C ASP A 338 -0.44 -3.64 -20.78
N ASP A 339 -0.99 -4.72 -20.21
CA ASP A 339 -2.03 -4.70 -19.19
C ASP A 339 -1.59 -5.22 -17.81
N ALA A 340 -0.33 -5.60 -17.60
CA ALA A 340 0.12 -6.23 -16.35
C ALA A 340 -0.17 -5.36 -15.11
N GLN A 341 -0.07 -4.04 -15.25
CA GLN A 341 -0.42 -3.07 -14.19
C GLN A 341 -1.91 -3.07 -13.81
N LYS A 342 -2.81 -3.56 -14.68
CA LYS A 342 -4.24 -3.60 -14.37
C LYS A 342 -4.53 -4.58 -13.24
N TRP A 343 -3.69 -5.60 -13.10
CA TRP A 343 -3.89 -6.71 -12.19
C TRP A 343 -3.22 -6.50 -10.83
N GLU A 344 -2.41 -5.45 -10.69
CA GLU A 344 -1.76 -5.05 -9.45
C GLU A 344 -2.76 -4.43 -8.47
N THR A 345 -2.79 -4.91 -7.23
CA THR A 345 -3.70 -4.40 -6.18
C THR A 345 -3.21 -3.10 -5.54
N THR A 346 -1.97 -2.69 -5.83
CA THR A 346 -1.33 -1.47 -5.35
C THR A 346 -0.63 -0.76 -6.51
N LEU A 347 -1.06 0.46 -6.83
CA LEU A 347 -0.49 1.28 -7.90
C LEU A 347 -0.16 2.67 -7.36
N SER A 348 1.11 3.05 -7.33
CA SER A 348 1.54 4.37 -6.85
C SER A 348 2.43 5.07 -7.87
N ARG A 349 2.19 6.36 -8.13
CA ARG A 349 2.99 7.15 -9.08
C ARG A 349 2.89 8.64 -8.82
N SER A 350 3.98 9.37 -9.10
CA SER A 350 4.00 10.83 -9.18
C SER A 350 4.19 11.30 -10.62
N LYS A 351 3.47 12.35 -11.02
CA LYS A 351 3.68 13.06 -12.29
C LYS A 351 3.58 14.56 -12.10
N ASN A 352 4.38 15.29 -12.88
CA ASN A 352 4.32 16.74 -12.97
C ASN A 352 3.55 17.16 -14.22
N LYS A 353 2.58 18.07 -14.07
CA LYS A 353 1.81 18.65 -15.17
C LYS A 353 1.84 20.17 -15.09
N ARG A 354 1.80 20.85 -16.24
CA ARG A 354 1.63 22.32 -16.25
C ARG A 354 0.24 22.65 -15.71
N ALA A 355 0.13 23.63 -14.83
CA ALA A 355 -1.16 24.07 -14.30
C ALA A 355 -2.14 24.42 -15.43
N SER A 356 -1.67 25.09 -16.49
CA SER A 356 -2.46 25.43 -17.68
C SER A 356 -2.92 24.23 -18.53
N SER A 357 -2.40 23.03 -18.29
CA SER A 357 -2.84 21.80 -18.97
C SER A 357 -3.90 21.02 -18.19
N LEU A 358 -4.29 21.51 -17.01
CA LEU A 358 -5.25 20.86 -16.12
C LEU A 358 -6.56 21.64 -16.14
N SER A 359 -7.64 21.01 -16.62
CA SER A 359 -8.99 21.57 -16.62
C SER A 359 -9.96 20.50 -16.14
N GLN A 360 -10.41 20.63 -14.89
CA GLN A 360 -11.17 19.59 -14.19
C GLN A 360 -10.55 18.19 -14.36
N PRO A 361 -9.25 18.01 -14.04
CA PRO A 361 -8.57 16.74 -14.25
C PRO A 361 -9.27 15.62 -13.47
N ALA A 362 -9.26 14.40 -14.02
CA ALA A 362 -9.91 13.26 -13.40
C ALA A 362 -9.21 11.93 -13.71
N PHE A 363 -9.43 10.93 -12.86
CA PHE A 363 -9.22 9.53 -13.20
C PHE A 363 -10.56 8.89 -13.54
N ASP A 364 -10.66 8.28 -14.72
CA ASP A 364 -11.72 7.33 -15.04
C ASP A 364 -11.23 5.93 -14.66
N VAL A 365 -11.92 5.30 -13.72
CA VAL A 365 -11.53 4.01 -13.16
C VAL A 365 -12.57 2.98 -13.55
N SER A 366 -12.18 2.03 -14.39
CA SER A 366 -13.00 0.88 -14.76
C SER A 366 -12.50 -0.35 -14.01
N TYR A 367 -13.44 -1.22 -13.63
CA TYR A 367 -13.10 -2.53 -13.07
C TYR A 367 -13.09 -3.57 -14.16
N VAL A 368 -12.10 -4.46 -14.11
CA VAL A 368 -11.94 -5.62 -14.98
C VAL A 368 -12.00 -6.87 -14.10
N ALA A 369 -12.89 -7.82 -14.40
CA ALA A 369 -12.91 -9.12 -13.73
C ALA A 369 -12.19 -10.16 -14.58
N ARG A 370 -11.50 -11.09 -13.92
CA ARG A 370 -11.02 -12.32 -14.55
C ARG A 370 -11.21 -13.54 -13.65
N GLU A 371 -11.25 -14.70 -14.26
CA GLU A 371 -11.36 -16.00 -13.62
C GLU A 371 -10.67 -17.02 -14.53
N HIS A 372 -9.66 -17.75 -14.02
CA HIS A 372 -8.80 -18.65 -14.81
C HIS A 372 -8.28 -18.02 -16.11
N GLY A 373 -7.81 -16.77 -16.05
CA GLY A 373 -7.32 -16.03 -17.22
C GLY A 373 -8.37 -15.58 -18.24
N HIS A 374 -9.66 -15.89 -18.02
CA HIS A 374 -10.77 -15.48 -18.88
C HIS A 374 -11.61 -14.36 -18.25
N GLY A 375 -12.52 -13.77 -19.04
CA GLY A 375 -13.44 -12.75 -18.53
C GLY A 375 -14.30 -13.32 -17.40
N GLY A 376 -14.17 -12.73 -16.20
CA GLY A 376 -14.86 -13.19 -15.01
C GLY A 376 -16.13 -12.38 -14.70
N ARG A 377 -16.86 -12.82 -13.67
CA ARG A 377 -17.98 -12.06 -13.14
C ARG A 377 -17.49 -10.90 -12.27
N ARG A 378 -18.04 -9.70 -12.48
CA ARG A 378 -17.73 -8.56 -11.61
C ARG A 378 -18.24 -8.81 -10.19
N SER A 379 -17.35 -8.66 -9.20
CA SER A 379 -17.75 -8.61 -7.81
C SER A 379 -18.49 -7.30 -7.53
N ALA A 380 -19.72 -7.40 -6.99
CA ALA A 380 -20.55 -6.24 -6.70
C ALA A 380 -20.01 -5.39 -5.52
N ASN A 381 -19.03 -5.90 -4.78
CA ASN A 381 -18.62 -5.34 -3.48
C ASN A 381 -17.15 -4.93 -3.40
N MET A 382 -16.43 -4.89 -4.52
CA MET A 382 -15.01 -4.51 -4.48
C MET A 382 -14.84 -3.06 -4.04
N LYS A 383 -14.20 -2.86 -2.90
CA LYS A 383 -13.81 -1.54 -2.38
C LYS A 383 -12.42 -1.19 -2.87
N PHE A 384 -12.25 0.07 -3.25
CA PHE A 384 -10.94 0.62 -3.55
C PHE A 384 -10.79 2.00 -2.93
N ALA A 385 -9.54 2.43 -2.79
CA ALA A 385 -9.21 3.77 -2.35
C ALA A 385 -8.18 4.40 -3.28
N LEU A 386 -8.20 5.73 -3.32
CA LEU A 386 -7.18 6.57 -3.92
C LEU A 386 -6.67 7.54 -2.85
N ALA A 387 -5.39 7.43 -2.49
CA ALA A 387 -4.66 8.48 -1.80
C ALA A 387 -3.99 9.40 -2.83
N LEU A 388 -4.26 10.68 -2.75
CA LEU A 388 -3.85 11.70 -3.71
C LEU A 388 -3.13 12.82 -2.98
N THR A 389 -1.94 13.18 -3.44
CA THR A 389 -1.27 14.43 -3.04
C THR A 389 -1.13 15.34 -4.24
N ILE A 390 -1.58 16.57 -4.08
CA ILE A 390 -1.36 17.65 -5.04
C ILE A 390 -0.35 18.61 -4.40
N ARG A 391 0.73 18.95 -5.11
CA ARG A 391 1.68 20.00 -4.70
C ARG A 391 1.82 21.06 -5.76
N ASN A 392 1.88 22.32 -5.32
CA ASN A 392 2.15 23.43 -6.20
C ASN A 392 2.81 24.59 -5.45
N ARG A 393 4.03 24.97 -5.87
CA ARG A 393 4.83 26.01 -5.22
C ARG A 393 4.23 27.42 -5.30
N SER A 394 3.25 27.65 -6.16
CA SER A 394 2.61 28.98 -6.30
C SER A 394 1.50 29.25 -5.29
N ALA A 395 1.04 28.24 -4.54
CA ALA A 395 -0.06 28.37 -3.58
C ALA A 395 0.34 27.80 -2.22
N LYS A 396 0.79 28.67 -1.30
CA LYS A 396 1.15 28.27 0.08
C LYS A 396 -0.04 27.66 0.82
N ASP A 397 -1.21 28.26 0.60
CA ASP A 397 -2.53 27.93 1.14
C ASP A 397 -3.26 26.86 0.30
N LEU A 398 -2.55 25.95 -0.38
CA LEU A 398 -3.15 25.01 -1.33
C LEU A 398 -4.27 24.17 -0.70
N TYR A 399 -4.06 23.68 0.53
CA TYR A 399 -5.07 22.94 1.29
C TYR A 399 -6.40 23.71 1.38
N ASP A 400 -6.37 24.98 1.80
CA ASP A 400 -7.56 25.79 1.98
C ASP A 400 -8.28 26.05 0.64
N ARG A 401 -7.51 26.29 -0.43
CA ARG A 401 -8.07 26.45 -1.79
C ARG A 401 -8.75 25.18 -2.29
N VAL A 402 -8.20 24.00 -1.96
CA VAL A 402 -8.81 22.70 -2.29
C VAL A 402 -10.15 22.54 -1.58
N ILE A 403 -10.21 22.86 -0.29
CA ILE A 403 -11.45 22.79 0.50
C ILE A 403 -12.52 23.73 -0.09
N VAL A 404 -12.18 24.98 -0.37
CA VAL A 404 -13.13 25.97 -0.91
C VAL A 404 -13.63 25.57 -2.30
N SER A 405 -12.74 25.17 -3.21
CA SER A 405 -13.10 24.81 -4.60
C SER A 405 -13.84 23.47 -4.73
N SER A 406 -13.79 22.62 -3.70
CA SER A 406 -14.34 21.27 -3.73
C SER A 406 -15.41 20.99 -2.68
N GLY A 407 -15.94 22.01 -2.00
CA GLY A 407 -16.86 21.86 -0.86
C GLY A 407 -18.17 21.11 -1.15
N ASN A 408 -18.56 20.93 -2.42
CA ASN A 408 -19.70 20.11 -2.83
C ASN A 408 -19.36 18.63 -3.10
N ARG A 409 -18.07 18.26 -3.12
CA ARG A 409 -17.57 16.93 -3.49
C ARG A 409 -16.67 16.32 -2.41
N LEU A 410 -15.98 17.14 -1.66
CA LEU A 410 -15.01 16.77 -0.63
C LEU A 410 -15.38 17.43 0.70
N GLN A 411 -15.00 16.77 1.78
CA GLN A 411 -15.09 17.30 3.14
C GLN A 411 -13.75 17.17 3.82
N ALA A 412 -13.41 18.14 4.67
CA ALA A 412 -12.21 18.05 5.50
C ALA A 412 -12.38 16.90 6.52
N MET A 413 -11.39 16.03 6.62
CA MET A 413 -11.39 14.98 7.64
C MET A 413 -11.23 15.59 9.02
N ARG A 414 -12.00 15.12 9.99
CA ARG A 414 -12.05 15.72 11.32
C ARG A 414 -11.27 14.89 12.33
N PRO A 415 -10.42 15.51 13.16
CA PRO A 415 -9.82 14.82 14.30
C PRO A 415 -10.90 14.18 15.17
N ARG A 416 -10.67 12.94 15.62
CA ARG A 416 -11.56 12.25 16.54
C ARG A 416 -11.58 12.97 17.89
N ALA A 417 -12.78 13.18 18.44
CA ALA A 417 -12.93 13.83 19.74
C ALA A 417 -12.09 13.12 20.82
N GLY A 418 -11.31 13.89 21.59
CA GLY A 418 -10.45 13.37 22.64
C GLY A 418 -9.12 12.74 22.17
N VAL A 419 -8.85 12.73 20.85
CA VAL A 419 -7.54 12.34 20.30
C VAL A 419 -6.74 13.59 20.02
N GLN A 420 -5.52 13.68 20.56
CA GLN A 420 -4.63 14.80 20.26
C GLN A 420 -4.21 14.79 18.79
N VAL A 421 -4.19 15.96 18.17
CA VAL A 421 -3.60 16.12 16.83
C VAL A 421 -2.09 15.85 16.96
N PRO A 422 -1.52 14.94 16.16
CA PRO A 422 -0.11 14.62 16.26
C PRO A 422 0.74 15.83 15.88
N VAL A 423 1.94 15.90 16.43
CA VAL A 423 2.96 16.87 16.01
C VAL A 423 3.92 16.14 15.07
N ARG A 424 4.43 16.84 14.05
CA ARG A 424 5.52 16.29 13.23
C ARG A 424 6.79 16.19 14.07
N LEU A 425 7.46 15.06 13.98
CA LEU A 425 8.78 14.92 14.59
C LEU A 425 9.76 15.78 13.78
N PRO A 426 10.78 16.39 14.41
CA PRO A 426 11.87 17.03 13.69
C PRO A 426 12.47 16.01 12.71
N LYS A 427 12.64 16.41 11.45
CA LYS A 427 13.25 15.57 10.40
C LYS A 427 14.74 15.41 10.61
#